data_AF-A0A7R8QIX4-F1
#
_entry.id   AF-A0A7R8QIX4-F1
#
_cell.length_a   1.000
_cell.length_b   1.000
_cell.length_c   1.000
_cell.angle_alpha   90.00
_cell.angle_beta   90.00
_cell.angle_gamma   90.00
#
_symmetry.space_group_name_H-M   'P 1'
#
loop_
_entity.id
_entity.type
_entity.pdbx_description
1 polymer ?
#
loop_
_entity_poly.entity_id
_entity_poly.type
_entity_poly.pdbx_seq_one_letter_code
_entity_poly.pdbx_strand_id
1 'polypeptide(L)'
;MTRLLLECARGGFLSLWLTAAVAVAEDKPSAPLSPEAQALIERLTTLRMPATFSFLQTVDPQLFAETLQTPEGRWAMAQAYRWSTPHTDRHTEEGKFVVRTEIRKLERKLATLPIPILDALLRLRGQSEKDVPPQFSDLPEEEREQILDTEEAVWDAWWLAHLTPEQREATYELQDLQNAQAIRARQLPESQYDEENARELKEDYELFTRWGPEKLHQVLENWWSAKEFLGVLRYVWFAEGGAPLADKPAWKLSAMPSWFWEEIAQFAKGPNLERAIAIFPPVLPIAIAFSPQSEVLYALNDLARALHDQKMHDAVYTLTKQIYAAAGFSGHSGD
;
A
#
# COMPACT_ATOMS: atom_id res chain seq x y z
N MET A 1 21.67 -17.97 29.70
CA MET A 1 20.37 -17.45 29.20
C MET A 1 20.37 -15.94 28.97
N THR A 2 21.53 -15.34 28.71
CA THR A 2 21.69 -13.89 28.42
C THR A 2 22.88 -13.73 27.49
N ARG A 3 22.76 -14.30 26.29
CA ARG A 3 23.70 -14.21 25.15
C ARG A 3 23.06 -14.89 23.92
N LEU A 4 21.95 -14.34 23.46
CA LEU A 4 21.27 -14.78 22.22
C LEU A 4 20.56 -13.62 21.49
N LEU A 5 20.87 -12.36 21.86
CA LEU A 5 20.30 -11.15 21.28
C LEU A 5 21.34 -10.29 20.54
N LEU A 6 22.50 -10.85 20.18
CA LEU A 6 23.60 -10.08 19.59
C LEU A 6 24.23 -10.70 18.34
N GLU A 7 23.51 -11.55 17.60
CA GLU A 7 24.02 -12.15 16.34
C GLU A 7 23.03 -12.18 15.16
N CYS A 8 21.88 -11.49 15.21
CA CYS A 8 21.04 -11.30 14.01
C CYS A 8 21.37 -10.04 13.19
N ALA A 9 22.48 -9.35 13.51
CA ALA A 9 22.98 -8.18 12.77
C ALA A 9 23.79 -8.54 11.49
N ARG A 10 23.60 -9.74 10.92
CA ARG A 10 24.33 -10.20 9.72
C ARG A 10 23.46 -10.92 8.68
N GLY A 11 22.19 -10.53 8.58
CA GLY A 11 21.29 -10.89 7.46
C GLY A 11 21.13 -9.74 6.46
N GLY A 12 22.22 -9.10 6.05
CA GLY A 12 22.18 -8.13 4.96
C GLY A 12 22.28 -8.88 3.65
N PHE A 13 21.17 -9.09 2.95
CA PHE A 13 21.06 -9.19 1.49
C PHE A 13 19.57 -9.18 1.10
N LEU A 14 19.22 -8.31 0.15
CA LEU A 14 17.92 -8.18 -0.55
C LEU A 14 16.82 -7.32 0.11
N SER A 15 17.12 -6.03 0.33
CA SER A 15 16.13 -4.93 0.28
C SER A 15 16.28 -4.13 -1.03
N LEU A 16 16.41 -4.84 -2.16
CA LEU A 16 16.36 -4.25 -3.49
C LEU A 16 14.96 -4.53 -4.02
N TRP A 17 14.31 -3.47 -4.51
CA TRP A 17 13.15 -3.42 -5.42
C TRP A 17 12.04 -2.46 -4.95
N LEU A 18 12.41 -1.18 -4.84
CA LEU A 18 11.65 0.04 -5.23
C LEU A 18 12.36 1.33 -4.78
N THR A 19 13.66 1.27 -4.50
CA THR A 19 14.55 2.42 -4.61
C THR A 19 14.78 2.71 -6.09
N ALA A 20 13.85 3.44 -6.72
CA ALA A 20 14.24 4.29 -7.83
C ALA A 20 15.43 5.13 -7.33
N ALA A 21 16.53 5.10 -8.07
CA ALA A 21 17.82 5.64 -7.69
C ALA A 21 17.73 7.14 -7.33
N VAL A 22 17.49 7.44 -6.06
CA VAL A 22 17.98 8.67 -5.43
C VAL A 22 19.36 8.29 -4.93
N ALA A 23 20.39 8.66 -5.69
CA ALA A 23 21.77 8.56 -5.22
C ALA A 23 21.85 9.28 -3.87
N VAL A 24 22.04 8.52 -2.80
CA VAL A 24 22.44 9.06 -1.50
C VAL A 24 23.85 9.57 -1.69
N ALA A 25 23.95 10.86 -2.01
CA ALA A 25 25.22 11.56 -1.89
C ALA A 25 25.62 11.46 -0.42
N GLU A 26 26.84 10.98 -0.16
CA GLU A 26 27.44 11.03 1.17
C GLU A 26 27.30 12.45 1.75
N ASP A 27 26.82 12.54 2.99
CA ASP A 27 26.63 13.78 3.73
C ASP A 27 27.93 14.58 3.80
N LYS A 28 28.10 15.51 2.86
CA LYS A 28 28.93 16.68 3.09
C LYS A 28 28.29 17.45 4.26
N PRO A 29 29.07 18.01 5.19
CA PRO A 29 28.52 18.84 6.25
C PRO A 29 27.66 19.93 5.61
N SER A 30 26.35 19.82 5.83
CA SER A 30 25.36 20.73 5.26
C SER A 30 25.72 22.16 5.65
N ALA A 31 25.65 23.07 4.69
CA ALA A 31 25.70 24.49 4.99
C ALA A 31 24.68 24.80 6.09
N PRO A 32 24.95 25.77 6.98
CA PRO A 32 23.97 26.18 7.98
C PRO A 32 22.65 26.53 7.30
N LEU A 33 21.54 26.04 7.86
CA LEU A 33 20.19 26.28 7.34
C LEU A 33 19.92 27.77 7.16
N SER A 34 19.15 28.10 6.13
CA SER A 34 18.63 29.45 5.98
C SER A 34 17.76 29.84 7.19
N PRO A 35 17.72 31.13 7.61
CA PRO A 35 16.81 31.61 8.63
C PRO A 35 15.35 31.25 8.34
N GLU A 36 14.97 31.25 7.06
CA GLU A 36 13.66 30.86 6.56
C GLU A 36 13.38 29.36 6.82
N ALA A 37 14.35 28.48 6.59
CA ALA A 37 14.20 27.06 6.88
C ALA A 37 14.10 26.81 8.40
N GLN A 38 14.85 27.55 9.22
CA GLN A 38 14.73 27.45 10.68
C GLN A 38 13.34 27.88 11.18
N ALA A 39 12.81 28.98 10.63
CA ALA A 39 11.44 29.42 10.94
C ALA A 39 10.38 28.39 10.46
N LEU A 40 10.65 27.69 9.36
CA LEU A 40 9.79 26.62 8.88
C LEU A 40 9.75 25.42 9.84
N ILE A 41 10.91 25.03 10.37
CA ILE A 41 11.02 23.96 11.37
C ILE A 41 10.17 24.31 12.60
N GLU A 42 10.38 25.51 13.15
CA GLU A 42 9.60 25.99 14.30
C GLU A 42 8.10 25.97 13.99
N ARG A 43 7.70 26.43 12.81
CA ARG A 43 6.30 26.40 12.37
C ARG A 43 5.76 24.97 12.34
N LEU A 44 6.46 24.03 11.71
CA LEU A 44 6.04 22.63 11.58
C LEU A 44 5.77 21.97 12.94
N THR A 45 6.61 22.21 13.95
CA THR A 45 6.40 21.64 15.31
C THR A 45 5.06 22.01 15.95
N THR A 46 4.49 23.16 15.55
CA THR A 46 3.21 23.66 16.06
C THR A 46 2.00 23.15 15.28
N LEU A 47 2.21 22.57 14.10
CA LEU A 47 1.12 22.13 13.23
C LEU A 47 0.64 20.72 13.60
N ARG A 48 -0.62 20.45 13.26
CA ARG A 48 -1.28 19.14 13.35
C ARG A 48 -2.23 19.03 12.17
N MET A 49 -2.56 17.81 11.73
CA MET A 49 -3.65 17.61 10.77
C MET A 49 -4.97 18.13 11.38
N PRO A 50 -5.82 18.85 10.61
CA PRO A 50 -5.71 19.14 9.18
C PRO A 50 -4.94 20.42 8.81
N ALA A 51 -4.49 21.23 9.78
CA ALA A 51 -3.78 22.49 9.50
C ALA A 51 -2.46 22.26 8.76
N THR A 52 -1.78 21.14 9.01
CA THR A 52 -0.60 20.70 8.25
C THR A 52 -0.90 20.58 6.77
N PHE A 53 -2.03 19.97 6.40
CA PHE A 53 -2.43 19.85 4.99
C PHE A 53 -2.60 21.23 4.32
N SER A 54 -3.33 22.15 4.95
CA SER A 54 -3.52 23.51 4.41
C SER A 54 -2.19 24.26 4.26
N PHE A 55 -1.27 24.06 5.19
CA PHE A 55 0.06 24.63 5.10
C PHE A 55 0.85 24.06 3.90
N LEU A 56 0.86 22.74 3.73
CA LEU A 56 1.54 22.06 2.62
C LEU A 56 1.02 22.48 1.23
N GLN A 57 -0.22 22.94 1.12
CA GLN A 57 -0.77 23.49 -0.13
C GLN A 57 -0.15 24.84 -0.54
N THR A 58 0.45 25.57 0.41
CA THR A 58 0.88 26.97 0.23
C THR A 58 2.37 27.18 0.46
N VAL A 59 3.05 26.23 1.10
CA VAL A 59 4.48 26.34 1.41
C VAL A 59 5.30 26.35 0.12
N ASP A 60 6.38 27.14 0.11
CA ASP A 60 7.35 27.11 -0.98
C ASP A 60 7.99 25.71 -1.06
N PRO A 61 7.88 25.00 -2.20
CA PRO A 61 8.38 23.63 -2.28
C PRO A 61 9.90 23.50 -2.20
N GLN A 62 10.66 24.50 -2.63
CA GLN A 62 12.13 24.47 -2.55
C GLN A 62 12.57 24.65 -1.10
N LEU A 63 11.99 25.64 -0.41
CA LEU A 63 12.27 25.87 1.01
C LEU A 63 11.85 24.67 1.86
N PHE A 64 10.70 24.06 1.54
CA PHE A 64 10.23 22.85 2.21
C PHE A 64 11.18 21.67 1.99
N ALA A 65 11.61 21.44 0.74
CA ALA A 65 12.57 20.38 0.44
C ALA A 65 13.94 20.61 1.10
N GLU A 66 14.43 21.85 1.17
CA GLU A 66 15.64 22.23 1.93
C GLU A 66 15.47 21.89 3.41
N THR A 67 14.33 22.26 4.00
CA THR A 67 14.04 22.01 5.41
C THR A 67 14.06 20.52 5.75
N LEU A 68 13.52 19.66 4.88
CA LEU A 68 13.49 18.21 5.11
C LEU A 68 14.85 17.50 4.90
N GLN A 69 15.89 18.21 4.47
CA GLN A 69 17.23 17.62 4.37
C GLN A 69 17.89 17.42 5.75
N THR A 70 17.44 18.14 6.79
CA THR A 70 18.01 18.03 8.13
C THR A 70 17.18 17.13 9.05
N PRO A 71 17.81 16.45 10.03
CA PRO A 71 17.10 15.66 11.03
C PRO A 71 16.02 16.45 11.77
N GLU A 72 16.28 17.73 12.10
CA GLU A 72 15.34 18.60 12.82
C GLU A 72 14.09 18.91 11.98
N GLY A 73 14.26 19.16 10.68
CA GLY A 73 13.13 19.40 9.78
C GLY A 73 12.32 18.14 9.52
N ARG A 74 12.99 16.99 9.35
CA ARG A 74 12.31 15.67 9.27
C ARG A 74 11.47 15.41 10.52
N TRP A 75 12.03 15.67 11.70
CA TRP A 75 11.31 15.51 12.96
C TRP A 75 10.13 16.45 13.10
N ALA A 76 10.32 17.73 12.79
CA ALA A 76 9.24 18.70 12.86
C ALA A 76 8.08 18.31 11.92
N MET A 77 8.38 17.75 10.75
CA MET A 77 7.37 17.25 9.83
C MET A 77 6.65 16.01 10.35
N ALA A 78 7.38 15.02 10.89
CA ALA A 78 6.76 13.86 11.55
C ALA A 78 5.81 14.29 12.68
N GLN A 79 6.22 15.28 13.48
CA GLN A 79 5.40 15.87 14.52
C GLN A 79 4.17 16.60 13.98
N ALA A 80 4.25 17.16 12.77
CA ALA A 80 3.14 17.82 12.08
C ALA A 80 2.11 16.82 11.52
N TYR A 81 2.46 15.54 11.38
CA TYR A 81 1.53 14.49 10.95
C TYR A 81 0.52 14.07 12.01
N ARG A 82 0.77 14.37 13.29
CA ARG A 82 -0.19 14.10 14.38
C ARG A 82 -1.53 14.78 14.13
N TRP A 83 -2.60 14.14 14.57
CA TRP A 83 -3.96 14.61 14.34
C TRP A 83 -4.38 15.54 15.48
N SER A 84 -5.11 16.60 15.16
CA SER A 84 -5.59 17.55 16.18
C SER A 84 -6.58 16.91 17.16
N THR A 85 -7.24 15.83 16.72
CA THR A 85 -8.22 15.09 17.50
C THR A 85 -7.82 13.61 17.48
N PRO A 86 -7.25 13.09 18.58
CA PRO A 86 -6.83 11.68 18.64
C PRO A 86 -8.01 10.71 18.56
N HIS A 87 -7.79 9.56 17.91
CA HIS A 87 -8.74 8.44 17.93
C HIS A 87 -8.51 7.57 19.17
N THR A 88 -9.25 7.86 20.24
CA THR A 88 -9.11 7.16 21.53
C THR A 88 -9.57 5.70 21.49
N ASP A 89 -10.47 5.35 20.57
CA ASP A 89 -11.05 4.00 20.49
C ASP A 89 -10.42 3.13 19.39
N ARG A 90 -9.24 3.52 18.88
CA ARG A 90 -8.59 2.92 17.70
C ARG A 90 -8.29 1.42 17.81
N HIS A 91 -8.25 0.86 19.02
CA HIS A 91 -8.04 -0.58 19.23
C HIS A 91 -9.33 -1.40 19.11
N THR A 92 -10.50 -0.76 19.12
CA THR A 92 -11.79 -1.40 18.85
C THR A 92 -11.99 -1.58 17.34
N GLU A 93 -12.82 -2.54 16.94
CA GLU A 93 -13.15 -2.71 15.51
C GLU A 93 -13.81 -1.46 14.91
N GLU A 94 -14.61 -0.73 15.70
CA GLU A 94 -15.21 0.54 15.29
C GLU A 94 -14.16 1.62 15.07
N GLY A 95 -13.23 1.78 16.01
CA GLY A 95 -12.15 2.73 15.90
C GLY A 95 -11.24 2.43 14.71
N LYS A 96 -10.83 1.17 14.50
CA LYS A 96 -10.03 0.76 13.34
C LYS A 96 -10.70 1.12 12.01
N PHE A 97 -12.02 0.92 11.93
CA PHE A 97 -12.79 1.25 10.74
C PHE A 97 -12.84 2.77 10.48
N VAL A 98 -13.09 3.56 11.53
CA VAL A 98 -13.09 5.03 11.45
C VAL A 98 -11.74 5.54 10.99
N VAL A 99 -10.65 5.11 11.64
CA VAL A 99 -9.27 5.50 11.29
C VAL A 99 -8.96 5.15 9.83
N ARG A 100 -9.25 3.92 9.40
CA ARG A 100 -9.04 3.51 7.99
C ARG A 100 -9.81 4.39 7.01
N THR A 101 -11.06 4.74 7.34
CA THR A 101 -11.90 5.60 6.50
C THR A 101 -11.35 7.02 6.40
N GLU A 102 -10.80 7.56 7.49
CA GLU A 102 -10.22 8.89 7.49
C GLU A 102 -8.85 8.93 6.82
N ILE A 103 -8.02 7.90 6.96
CA ILE A 103 -6.79 7.70 6.18
C ILE A 103 -7.10 7.71 4.68
N ARG A 104 -8.10 6.95 4.22
CA ARG A 104 -8.53 6.96 2.81
C ARG A 104 -9.05 8.32 2.33
N LYS A 105 -9.64 9.13 3.20
CA LYS A 105 -10.01 10.52 2.85
C LYS A 105 -8.78 11.42 2.80
N LEU A 106 -7.82 11.18 3.68
CA LEU A 106 -6.59 11.94 3.79
C LEU A 106 -5.68 11.68 2.59
N GLU A 107 -5.46 10.44 2.17
CA GLU A 107 -4.62 10.09 1.01
C GLU A 107 -5.10 10.82 -0.26
N ARG A 108 -6.43 10.88 -0.51
CA ARG A 108 -7.00 11.56 -1.68
C ARG A 108 -6.82 13.06 -1.61
N LYS A 109 -6.93 13.65 -0.42
CA LYS A 109 -6.65 15.07 -0.20
C LYS A 109 -5.18 15.36 -0.43
N LEU A 110 -4.30 14.57 0.16
CA LEU A 110 -2.85 14.68 0.00
C LEU A 110 -2.43 14.54 -1.47
N ALA A 111 -3.08 13.68 -2.25
CA ALA A 111 -2.80 13.52 -3.68
C ALA A 111 -3.05 14.80 -4.52
N THR A 112 -3.70 15.82 -3.95
CA THR A 112 -3.90 17.14 -4.58
C THR A 112 -2.76 18.12 -4.30
N LEU A 113 -1.80 17.76 -3.45
CA LEU A 113 -0.63 18.60 -3.18
C LEU A 113 0.26 18.72 -4.42
N PRO A 114 1.05 19.81 -4.54
CA PRO A 114 2.04 19.93 -5.59
C PRO A 114 3.03 18.75 -5.57
N ILE A 115 3.34 18.18 -6.74
CA ILE A 115 4.27 17.04 -6.87
C ILE A 115 5.60 17.28 -6.14
N PRO A 116 6.26 18.46 -6.21
CA PRO A 116 7.51 18.68 -5.48
C PRO A 116 7.36 18.58 -3.95
N ILE A 117 6.18 18.88 -3.40
CA ILE A 117 5.89 18.67 -1.98
C ILE A 117 5.79 17.18 -1.69
N LEU A 118 5.01 16.44 -2.49
CA LEU A 118 4.87 14.99 -2.33
C LEU A 118 6.22 14.27 -2.45
N ASP A 119 7.07 14.67 -3.41
CA ASP A 119 8.43 14.13 -3.57
C ASP A 119 9.30 14.37 -2.34
N ALA A 120 9.18 15.54 -1.71
CA ALA A 120 9.93 15.86 -0.49
C ALA A 120 9.44 15.03 0.69
N LEU A 121 8.12 14.86 0.83
CA LEU A 121 7.52 14.02 1.88
C LEU A 121 7.86 12.54 1.70
N LEU A 122 7.89 12.04 0.46
CA LEU A 122 8.20 10.64 0.16
C LEU A 122 9.57 10.21 0.68
N ARG A 123 10.55 11.12 0.63
CA ARG A 123 11.92 10.87 1.11
C ARG A 123 12.01 10.64 2.62
N LEU A 124 10.99 11.03 3.38
CA LEU A 124 10.91 10.77 4.82
C LEU A 124 10.63 9.29 5.11
N ARG A 125 10.00 8.57 4.17
CA ARG A 125 9.62 7.16 4.37
C ARG A 125 10.86 6.30 4.61
N GLY A 126 10.85 5.54 5.70
CA GLY A 126 11.95 4.64 6.08
C GLY A 126 13.20 5.34 6.62
N GLN A 127 13.24 6.68 6.65
CA GLN A 127 14.23 7.44 7.42
C GLN A 127 13.76 7.66 8.86
N SER A 128 12.44 7.61 9.11
CA SER A 128 11.84 7.73 10.44
C SER A 128 12.38 6.72 11.44
N GLU A 129 12.81 5.51 11.03
CA GLU A 129 13.39 4.47 11.91
C GLU A 129 14.91 4.56 12.13
N LYS A 130 15.67 5.18 11.21
CA LYS A 130 17.14 5.29 11.31
C LYS A 130 17.59 6.60 11.94
N ASP A 131 16.81 7.66 11.74
CA ASP A 131 17.05 9.00 12.26
C ASP A 131 15.99 9.39 13.29
N VAL A 132 15.36 8.40 13.95
CA VAL A 132 14.43 8.64 15.06
C VAL A 132 15.16 9.54 16.07
N PRO A 133 14.77 10.80 16.26
CA PRO A 133 15.28 11.52 17.41
C PRO A 133 14.83 10.74 18.66
N PRO A 134 15.60 10.73 19.74
CA PRO A 134 15.29 9.96 20.97
C PRO A 134 13.85 10.13 21.50
N GLN A 135 13.16 11.19 21.06
CA GLN A 135 11.84 11.65 21.48
C GLN A 135 10.65 10.94 20.81
N PHE A 136 10.81 10.18 19.71
CA PHE A 136 9.66 9.47 19.11
C PHE A 136 9.16 8.35 20.00
N SER A 137 10.08 7.58 20.62
CA SER A 137 9.71 6.57 21.63
C SER A 137 9.06 7.17 22.87
N ASP A 138 9.28 8.46 23.13
CA ASP A 138 8.71 9.19 24.26
C ASP A 138 7.30 9.72 23.99
N LEU A 139 6.85 9.72 22.73
CA LEU A 139 5.46 10.07 22.40
C LEU A 139 4.48 9.01 22.92
N PRO A 140 3.24 9.38 23.28
CA PRO A 140 2.17 8.42 23.50
C PRO A 140 2.01 7.48 22.30
N GLU A 141 1.63 6.23 22.56
CA GLU A 141 1.46 5.21 21.53
C GLU A 141 0.48 5.66 20.43
N GLU A 142 -0.61 6.28 20.85
CA GLU A 142 -1.66 6.75 19.95
C GLU A 142 -1.16 7.85 19.00
N GLU A 143 -0.24 8.71 19.47
CA GLU A 143 0.38 9.73 18.63
C GLU A 143 1.37 9.13 17.64
N ARG A 144 2.17 8.14 18.07
CA ARG A 144 3.09 7.43 17.17
C ARG A 144 2.32 6.74 16.05
N GLU A 145 1.25 6.03 16.39
CA GLU A 145 0.46 5.33 15.41
C GLU A 145 -0.21 6.29 14.41
N GLN A 146 -0.71 7.46 14.84
CA GLN A 146 -1.22 8.49 13.92
C GLN A 146 -0.17 9.02 12.94
N ILE A 147 1.08 9.15 13.38
CA ILE A 147 2.19 9.56 12.52
C ILE A 147 2.40 8.48 11.44
N LEU A 148 2.46 7.21 11.84
CA LEU A 148 2.61 6.09 10.91
C LEU A 148 1.45 6.00 9.91
N ASP A 149 0.21 6.13 10.39
CA ASP A 149 -1.01 6.16 9.58
C ASP A 149 -0.96 7.28 8.52
N THR A 150 -0.43 8.43 8.90
CA THR A 150 -0.30 9.59 8.00
C THR A 150 0.86 9.44 7.02
N GLU A 151 1.98 8.85 7.44
CA GLU A 151 3.10 8.51 6.56
C GLU A 151 2.66 7.51 5.47
N GLU A 152 1.85 6.51 5.84
CA GLU A 152 1.24 5.59 4.89
C GLU A 152 0.30 6.33 3.92
N ALA A 153 -0.56 7.21 4.43
CA ALA A 153 -1.43 8.04 3.59
C ALA A 153 -0.66 8.92 2.59
N VAL A 154 0.50 9.46 2.99
CA VAL A 154 1.39 10.24 2.12
C VAL A 154 2.00 9.37 1.03
N TRP A 155 2.40 8.14 1.37
CA TRP A 155 2.93 7.19 0.40
C TRP A 155 1.90 6.89 -0.69
N ASP A 156 0.66 6.56 -0.31
CA ASP A 156 -0.41 6.26 -1.26
C ASP A 156 -0.83 7.51 -2.05
N ALA A 157 -0.84 8.68 -1.41
CA ALA A 157 -1.09 9.96 -2.06
C ALA A 157 -0.08 10.27 -3.17
N TRP A 158 1.20 9.97 -2.96
CA TRP A 158 2.23 10.17 -3.98
C TRP A 158 1.92 9.33 -5.22
N TRP A 159 1.54 8.07 -5.06
CA TRP A 159 1.14 7.23 -6.19
C TRP A 159 -0.10 7.75 -6.91
N LEU A 160 -1.15 8.08 -6.15
CA LEU A 160 -2.40 8.64 -6.68
C LEU A 160 -2.17 9.90 -7.52
N ALA A 161 -1.25 10.77 -7.08
CA ALA A 161 -0.91 12.00 -7.78
C ALA A 161 -0.24 11.74 -9.14
N HIS A 162 0.49 10.62 -9.28
CA HIS A 162 1.20 10.23 -10.50
C HIS A 162 0.38 9.35 -11.45
N LEU A 163 -0.82 8.92 -11.04
CA LEU A 163 -1.73 8.20 -11.94
C LEU A 163 -2.30 9.11 -13.02
N THR A 164 -2.59 8.52 -14.18
CA THR A 164 -3.47 9.14 -15.19
C THR A 164 -4.87 9.37 -14.60
N PRO A 165 -5.67 10.30 -15.17
CA PRO A 165 -7.05 10.53 -14.72
C PRO A 165 -7.88 9.24 -14.67
N GLU A 166 -7.76 8.39 -15.68
CA GLU A 166 -8.51 7.13 -15.82
C GLU A 166 -8.09 6.10 -14.77
N GLN A 167 -6.78 5.94 -14.53
CA GLN A 167 -6.26 5.06 -13.47
C GLN A 167 -6.69 5.55 -12.08
N ARG A 168 -6.62 6.86 -11.85
CA ARG A 168 -7.02 7.47 -10.56
C ARG A 168 -8.51 7.30 -10.30
N GLU A 169 -9.33 7.54 -11.31
CA GLU A 169 -10.78 7.30 -11.23
C GLU A 169 -11.06 5.84 -10.90
N ALA A 170 -10.42 4.89 -11.60
CA ALA A 170 -10.57 3.46 -11.31
C ALA A 170 -10.21 3.13 -9.85
N THR A 171 -9.09 3.64 -9.34
CA THR A 171 -8.73 3.46 -7.93
C THR A 171 -9.79 4.03 -6.98
N TYR A 172 -10.32 5.22 -7.25
CA TYR A 172 -11.37 5.81 -6.43
C TYR A 172 -12.65 4.96 -6.44
N GLU A 173 -13.05 4.45 -7.60
CA GLU A 173 -14.21 3.56 -7.72
C GLU A 173 -14.02 2.28 -6.90
N LEU A 174 -12.83 1.64 -6.94
CA LEU A 174 -12.51 0.47 -6.12
C LEU A 174 -12.64 0.79 -4.62
N GLN A 175 -11.99 1.86 -4.19
CA GLN A 175 -11.95 2.26 -2.79
C GLN A 175 -13.33 2.66 -2.26
N ASP A 176 -14.13 3.37 -3.07
CA ASP A 176 -15.48 3.79 -2.73
C ASP A 176 -16.40 2.59 -2.61
N LEU A 177 -16.29 1.63 -3.54
CA LEU A 177 -17.06 0.39 -3.49
C LEU A 177 -16.70 -0.42 -2.24
N GLN A 178 -15.41 -0.69 -2.00
CA GLN A 178 -14.96 -1.40 -0.80
C GLN A 178 -15.41 -0.71 0.50
N ASN A 179 -15.40 0.62 0.53
CA ASN A 179 -15.85 1.36 1.70
C ASN A 179 -17.37 1.21 1.89
N ALA A 180 -18.15 1.28 0.82
CA ALA A 180 -19.59 1.05 0.87
C ALA A 180 -19.93 -0.37 1.34
N GLN A 181 -19.25 -1.38 0.79
CA GLN A 181 -19.35 -2.78 1.19
C GLN A 181 -19.03 -2.95 2.69
N ALA A 182 -17.88 -2.43 3.14
CA ALA A 182 -17.47 -2.50 4.54
C ALA A 182 -18.46 -1.80 5.51
N ILE A 183 -19.06 -0.67 5.13
CA ILE A 183 -20.09 -0.01 5.96
C ILE A 183 -21.31 -0.91 6.11
N ARG A 184 -21.77 -1.53 5.01
CA ARG A 184 -22.94 -2.40 5.02
C ARG A 184 -22.68 -3.66 5.84
N ALA A 185 -21.59 -4.37 5.57
CA ALA A 185 -21.24 -5.62 6.24
C ALA A 185 -21.24 -5.50 7.77
N ARG A 186 -20.82 -4.35 8.32
CA ARG A 186 -20.80 -4.09 9.77
C ARG A 186 -22.18 -3.92 10.42
N GLN A 187 -23.21 -3.62 9.63
CA GLN A 187 -24.58 -3.43 10.10
C GLN A 187 -25.42 -4.71 10.01
N LEU A 188 -24.87 -5.77 9.42
CA LEU A 188 -25.60 -6.99 9.14
C LEU A 188 -25.43 -8.02 10.27
N PRO A 189 -26.50 -8.76 10.63
CA PRO A 189 -26.35 -9.96 11.44
C PRO A 189 -25.63 -11.05 10.66
N GLU A 190 -24.88 -11.91 11.37
CA GLU A 190 -24.10 -13.01 10.78
C GLU A 190 -24.92 -13.93 9.85
N SER A 191 -26.21 -14.10 10.13
CA SER A 191 -27.13 -14.87 9.28
C SER A 191 -27.31 -14.32 7.85
N GLN A 192 -26.84 -13.10 7.58
CA GLN A 192 -26.94 -12.43 6.28
C GLN A 192 -25.60 -12.32 5.54
N TYR A 193 -24.51 -12.85 6.09
CA TYR A 193 -23.18 -12.73 5.48
C TYR A 193 -23.07 -13.40 4.11
N ASP A 194 -23.69 -14.57 3.90
CA ASP A 194 -23.65 -15.25 2.61
C ASP A 194 -24.37 -14.43 1.51
N GLU A 195 -25.50 -13.80 1.86
CA GLU A 195 -26.25 -12.94 0.93
C GLU A 195 -25.49 -11.65 0.62
N GLU A 196 -24.81 -11.05 1.61
CA GLU A 196 -23.99 -9.87 1.38
C GLU A 196 -22.74 -10.22 0.55
N ASN A 197 -22.01 -11.30 0.87
CA ASN A 197 -20.87 -11.75 0.06
C ASN A 197 -21.25 -11.95 -1.41
N ALA A 198 -22.41 -12.56 -1.69
CA ALA A 198 -22.90 -12.73 -3.06
C ALA A 198 -23.25 -11.38 -3.73
N ARG A 199 -23.70 -10.39 -2.95
CA ARG A 199 -23.95 -9.02 -3.44
C ARG A 199 -22.65 -8.28 -3.71
N GLU A 200 -21.68 -8.32 -2.80
CA GLU A 200 -20.38 -7.67 -2.94
C GLU A 200 -19.67 -8.17 -4.21
N LEU A 201 -19.61 -9.49 -4.39
CA LEU A 201 -19.06 -10.13 -5.58
C LEU A 201 -19.72 -9.62 -6.87
N LYS A 202 -21.05 -9.49 -6.85
CA LYS A 202 -21.82 -8.98 -7.99
C LYS A 202 -21.48 -7.52 -8.28
N GLU A 203 -21.36 -6.68 -7.25
CA GLU A 203 -21.01 -5.26 -7.42
C GLU A 203 -19.60 -5.09 -8.00
N ASP A 204 -18.63 -5.90 -7.58
CA ASP A 204 -17.27 -5.89 -8.13
C ASP A 204 -17.26 -6.26 -9.62
N TYR A 205 -17.99 -7.32 -10.00
CA TYR A 205 -18.12 -7.72 -11.40
C TYR A 205 -18.87 -6.70 -12.26
N GLU A 206 -19.89 -6.03 -11.72
CA GLU A 206 -20.57 -4.93 -12.39
C GLU A 206 -19.64 -3.73 -12.61
N LEU A 207 -18.78 -3.42 -11.63
CA LEU A 207 -17.77 -2.38 -11.76
C LEU A 207 -16.76 -2.71 -12.86
N PHE A 208 -16.18 -3.91 -12.83
CA PHE A 208 -15.20 -4.34 -13.84
C PHE A 208 -15.80 -4.41 -15.24
N THR A 209 -17.05 -4.87 -15.36
CA THR A 209 -17.77 -4.88 -16.64
C THR A 209 -17.97 -3.46 -17.18
N ARG A 210 -18.26 -2.49 -16.31
CA ARG A 210 -18.42 -1.08 -16.68
C ARG A 210 -17.13 -0.43 -17.16
N TRP A 211 -16.00 -0.80 -16.57
CA TRP A 211 -14.69 -0.33 -17.04
C TRP A 211 -14.41 -0.75 -18.49
N GLY A 212 -14.80 -1.97 -18.85
CA GLY A 212 -14.45 -2.54 -20.14
C GLY A 212 -12.94 -2.83 -20.28
N PRO A 213 -12.52 -3.35 -21.44
CA PRO A 213 -11.14 -3.80 -21.64
C PRO A 213 -10.13 -2.66 -21.60
N GLU A 214 -10.45 -1.49 -22.17
CA GLU A 214 -9.51 -0.38 -22.29
C GLU A 214 -9.13 0.21 -20.92
N LYS A 215 -10.12 0.51 -20.06
CA LYS A 215 -9.86 1.03 -18.72
C LYS A 215 -9.17 -0.01 -17.84
N LEU A 216 -9.54 -1.29 -17.94
CA LEU A 216 -8.84 -2.36 -17.22
C LEU A 216 -7.37 -2.46 -17.67
N HIS A 217 -7.12 -2.41 -18.98
CA HIS A 217 -5.76 -2.42 -19.52
C HIS A 217 -4.91 -1.29 -18.93
N GLN A 218 -5.43 -0.06 -18.95
CA GLN A 218 -4.75 1.11 -18.36
C GLN A 218 -4.48 0.94 -16.86
N VAL A 219 -5.42 0.36 -16.10
CA VAL A 219 -5.23 0.05 -14.68
C VAL A 219 -4.07 -0.92 -14.48
N LEU A 220 -3.95 -1.95 -15.33
CA LEU A 220 -2.93 -2.99 -15.25
C LEU A 220 -1.54 -2.54 -15.79
N GLU A 221 -1.48 -1.48 -16.59
CA GLU A 221 -0.22 -0.92 -17.10
C GLU A 221 0.62 -0.23 -16.01
N ASN A 222 -0.01 0.32 -14.98
CA ASN A 222 0.67 0.95 -13.86
C ASN A 222 0.66 0.02 -12.64
N TRP A 223 1.85 -0.33 -12.14
CA TRP A 223 2.07 -1.18 -10.96
C TRP A 223 1.25 -0.84 -9.71
N TRP A 224 1.02 0.43 -9.39
CA TRP A 224 0.30 0.79 -8.16
C TRP A 224 -1.21 0.66 -8.33
N SER A 225 -1.79 1.14 -9.44
CA SER A 225 -3.21 0.89 -9.74
C SER A 225 -3.49 -0.61 -9.95
N ALA A 226 -2.55 -1.34 -10.54
CA ALA A 226 -2.61 -2.79 -10.64
C ALA A 226 -2.58 -3.45 -9.26
N LYS A 227 -1.76 -2.98 -8.31
CA LYS A 227 -1.76 -3.47 -6.92
C LYS A 227 -3.12 -3.26 -6.25
N GLU A 228 -3.76 -2.10 -6.43
CA GLU A 228 -5.10 -1.84 -5.88
C GLU A 228 -6.13 -2.80 -6.48
N PHE A 229 -6.11 -2.99 -7.80
CA PHE A 229 -6.97 -3.96 -8.49
C PHE A 229 -6.72 -5.40 -8.01
N LEU A 230 -5.45 -5.84 -7.90
CA LEU A 230 -5.10 -7.17 -7.41
C LEU A 230 -5.54 -7.38 -5.96
N GLY A 231 -5.51 -6.33 -5.14
CA GLY A 231 -6.07 -6.35 -3.79
C GLY A 231 -7.56 -6.69 -3.80
N VAL A 232 -8.34 -6.07 -4.67
CA VAL A 232 -9.78 -6.39 -4.85
C VAL A 232 -9.98 -7.77 -5.45
N LEU A 233 -9.21 -8.13 -6.48
CA LEU A 233 -9.27 -9.44 -7.14
C LEU A 233 -9.03 -10.59 -6.16
N ARG A 234 -8.15 -10.38 -5.17
CA ARG A 234 -7.93 -11.32 -4.06
C ARG A 234 -9.18 -11.52 -3.22
N TYR A 235 -9.90 -10.46 -2.87
CA TYR A 235 -11.16 -10.55 -2.11
C TYR A 235 -12.24 -11.27 -2.92
N VAL A 236 -12.37 -10.94 -4.21
CA VAL A 236 -13.27 -11.64 -5.14
C VAL A 236 -12.96 -13.14 -5.17
N TRP A 237 -11.68 -13.52 -5.29
CA TRP A 237 -11.27 -14.92 -5.26
C TRP A 237 -11.71 -15.64 -3.97
N PHE A 238 -11.50 -15.03 -2.79
CA PHE A 238 -11.97 -15.58 -1.53
C PHE A 238 -13.50 -15.72 -1.49
N ALA A 239 -14.24 -14.71 -1.96
CA ALA A 239 -15.70 -14.72 -1.99
C ALA A 239 -16.27 -15.80 -2.93
N GLU A 240 -15.55 -16.15 -4.00
CA GLU A 240 -15.88 -17.28 -4.88
C GLU A 240 -15.53 -18.66 -4.27
N GLY A 241 -15.05 -18.70 -3.02
CA GLY A 241 -14.64 -19.93 -2.33
C GLY A 241 -13.17 -20.29 -2.56
N GLY A 242 -12.37 -19.34 -3.01
CA GLY A 242 -10.91 -19.46 -3.09
C GLY A 242 -10.32 -19.74 -1.72
N ALA A 243 -9.46 -20.74 -1.66
CA ALA A 243 -8.70 -21.07 -0.46
C ALA A 243 -7.33 -21.59 -0.87
N PRO A 244 -6.27 -21.25 -0.11
CA PRO A 244 -4.97 -21.88 -0.31
C PRO A 244 -5.13 -23.40 -0.26
N LEU A 245 -4.60 -24.11 -1.26
CA LEU A 245 -4.62 -25.58 -1.38
C LEU A 245 -5.99 -26.22 -1.72
N ALA A 246 -6.96 -25.45 -2.22
CA ALA A 246 -8.22 -26.03 -2.71
C ALA A 246 -7.99 -26.91 -3.96
N ASP A 247 -8.65 -28.07 -3.99
CA ASP A 247 -8.54 -29.01 -5.13
C ASP A 247 -9.20 -28.48 -6.41
N LYS A 248 -10.21 -27.62 -6.27
CA LYS A 248 -10.97 -27.03 -7.39
C LYS A 248 -10.68 -25.52 -7.50
N PRO A 249 -10.41 -25.00 -8.71
CA PRO A 249 -10.23 -23.58 -8.90
C PRO A 249 -11.55 -22.85 -8.59
N ALA A 250 -11.47 -21.77 -7.82
CA ALA A 250 -12.63 -21.01 -7.35
C ALA A 250 -13.33 -20.22 -8.46
N TRP A 251 -12.58 -19.83 -9.50
CA TRP A 251 -13.06 -18.89 -10.52
C TRP A 251 -14.25 -19.40 -11.30
N LYS A 252 -15.37 -18.68 -11.18
CA LYS A 252 -16.54 -18.87 -12.02
C LYS A 252 -16.39 -18.05 -13.30
N LEU A 253 -15.61 -18.57 -14.25
CA LEU A 253 -15.27 -17.86 -15.50
C LEU A 253 -16.48 -17.35 -16.29
N SER A 254 -17.65 -17.98 -16.15
CA SER A 254 -18.90 -17.53 -16.80
C SER A 254 -19.54 -16.29 -16.18
N ALA A 255 -19.06 -15.82 -15.02
CA ALA A 255 -19.56 -14.62 -14.36
C ALA A 255 -19.09 -13.33 -15.04
N MET A 256 -18.00 -13.39 -15.82
CA MET A 256 -17.41 -12.26 -16.51
C MET A 256 -17.19 -12.58 -18.00
N PRO A 257 -17.20 -11.58 -18.89
CA PRO A 257 -16.86 -11.77 -20.29
C PRO A 257 -15.40 -12.23 -20.47
N SER A 258 -15.10 -13.01 -21.53
CA SER A 258 -13.78 -13.63 -21.71
C SER A 258 -12.63 -12.61 -21.77
N TRP A 259 -12.86 -11.44 -22.36
CA TRP A 259 -11.88 -10.36 -22.44
C TRP A 259 -11.32 -9.97 -21.05
N PHE A 260 -12.13 -10.05 -20.00
CA PHE A 260 -11.71 -9.70 -18.64
C PHE A 260 -10.61 -10.65 -18.15
N TRP A 261 -10.84 -11.94 -18.30
CA TRP A 261 -9.88 -12.98 -17.91
C TRP A 261 -8.65 -12.97 -18.81
N GLU A 262 -8.81 -12.68 -20.10
CA GLU A 262 -7.72 -12.54 -21.06
C GLU A 262 -6.78 -11.39 -20.69
N GLU A 263 -7.30 -10.21 -20.30
CA GLU A 263 -6.49 -9.08 -19.83
C GLU A 263 -5.67 -9.44 -18.58
N ILE A 264 -6.29 -10.08 -17.59
CA ILE A 264 -5.58 -10.51 -16.37
C ILE A 264 -4.50 -11.54 -16.73
N ALA A 265 -4.80 -12.49 -17.63
CA ALA A 265 -3.84 -13.50 -18.06
C ALA A 265 -2.66 -12.89 -18.83
N GLN A 266 -2.87 -11.85 -19.65
CA GLN A 266 -1.78 -11.13 -20.32
C GLN A 266 -0.93 -10.37 -19.32
N PHE A 267 -1.56 -9.63 -18.39
CA PHE A 267 -0.87 -8.92 -17.33
C PHE A 267 0.01 -9.86 -16.48
N ALA A 268 -0.52 -11.03 -16.09
CA ALA A 268 0.19 -11.99 -15.25
C ALA A 268 1.42 -12.62 -15.92
N LYS A 269 1.51 -12.58 -17.25
CA LYS A 269 2.67 -13.02 -18.03
C LYS A 269 3.70 -11.89 -18.23
N GLY A 270 3.31 -10.65 -17.95
CA GLY A 270 4.12 -9.45 -18.17
C GLY A 270 4.98 -9.06 -16.97
N PRO A 271 5.95 -8.15 -17.18
CA PRO A 271 6.84 -7.67 -16.13
C PRO A 271 6.15 -6.78 -15.07
N ASN A 272 4.94 -6.29 -15.36
CA ASN A 272 4.21 -5.42 -14.45
C ASN A 272 3.67 -6.17 -13.23
N LEU A 273 3.41 -7.48 -13.32
CA LEU A 273 2.98 -8.28 -12.18
C LEU A 273 4.02 -8.24 -11.05
N GLU A 274 5.30 -8.53 -11.36
CA GLU A 274 6.39 -8.50 -10.39
C GLU A 274 6.46 -7.15 -9.66
N ARG A 275 6.36 -6.06 -10.44
CA ARG A 275 6.38 -4.68 -9.93
C ARG A 275 5.18 -4.37 -9.04
N ALA A 276 3.98 -4.80 -9.41
CA ALA A 276 2.77 -4.60 -8.59
C ALA A 276 2.85 -5.41 -7.28
N ILE A 277 3.34 -6.65 -7.34
CA ILE A 277 3.50 -7.50 -6.16
C ILE A 277 4.55 -6.92 -5.19
N ALA A 278 5.63 -6.34 -5.70
CA ALA A 278 6.68 -5.71 -4.88
C ALA A 278 6.19 -4.49 -4.07
N ILE A 279 5.06 -3.88 -4.43
CA ILE A 279 4.48 -2.73 -3.70
C ILE A 279 3.78 -3.18 -2.41
N PHE A 280 3.25 -4.40 -2.37
CA PHE A 280 2.66 -4.93 -1.13
C PHE A 280 3.72 -4.96 -0.02
N PRO A 281 3.34 -4.69 1.24
CA PRO A 281 4.28 -4.66 2.35
C PRO A 281 5.05 -5.99 2.46
N PRO A 282 6.39 -5.95 2.65
CA PRO A 282 7.20 -7.15 2.77
C PRO A 282 6.77 -7.92 4.01
N VAL A 283 6.53 -9.22 3.84
CA VAL A 283 6.07 -10.06 4.95
C VAL A 283 7.27 -10.72 5.62
N LEU A 284 7.28 -10.68 6.95
CA LEU A 284 8.24 -11.44 7.76
C LEU A 284 8.18 -12.92 7.33
N PRO A 285 9.32 -13.62 7.20
CA PRO A 285 9.36 -14.97 6.65
C PRO A 285 8.28 -15.92 7.22
N ILE A 286 8.03 -15.86 8.52
CA ILE A 286 7.09 -16.76 9.22
C ILE A 286 5.62 -16.63 8.73
N ALA A 287 5.23 -15.51 8.12
CA ALA A 287 3.84 -15.26 7.70
C ALA A 287 3.63 -15.25 6.18
N ILE A 288 4.64 -15.61 5.38
CA ILE A 288 4.57 -15.42 3.92
C ILE A 288 3.42 -16.20 3.25
N ALA A 289 3.05 -17.37 3.77
CA ALA A 289 2.00 -18.23 3.20
C ALA A 289 0.59 -17.62 3.26
N PHE A 290 0.35 -16.65 4.15
CA PHE A 290 -0.92 -15.92 4.28
C PHE A 290 -0.71 -14.41 4.09
N SER A 291 0.35 -14.05 3.38
CA SER A 291 0.59 -12.67 3.02
C SER A 291 -0.36 -12.22 1.91
N PRO A 292 -0.71 -10.92 1.86
CA PRO A 292 -1.40 -10.36 0.70
C PRO A 292 -0.74 -10.68 -0.63
N GLN A 293 0.61 -10.71 -0.67
CA GLN A 293 1.38 -11.09 -1.86
C GLN A 293 1.09 -12.54 -2.29
N SER A 294 1.23 -13.49 -1.38
CA SER A 294 1.00 -14.91 -1.69
C SER A 294 -0.45 -15.20 -2.03
N GLU A 295 -1.41 -14.56 -1.35
CA GLU A 295 -2.84 -14.71 -1.65
C GLU A 295 -3.20 -14.22 -3.06
N VAL A 296 -2.62 -13.10 -3.52
CA VAL A 296 -2.77 -12.65 -4.91
C VAL A 296 -2.17 -13.67 -5.87
N LEU A 297 -0.99 -14.20 -5.57
CA LEU A 297 -0.34 -15.21 -6.41
C LEU A 297 -1.14 -16.53 -6.44
N TYR A 298 -1.76 -16.94 -5.34
CA TYR A 298 -2.67 -18.08 -5.31
C TYR A 298 -3.91 -17.82 -6.18
N ALA A 299 -4.54 -16.65 -6.06
CA ALA A 299 -5.68 -16.27 -6.87
C ALA A 299 -5.35 -16.31 -8.38
N LEU A 300 -4.18 -15.79 -8.77
CA LEU A 300 -3.71 -15.83 -10.16
C LEU A 300 -3.35 -17.25 -10.62
N ASN A 301 -2.78 -18.08 -9.75
CA ASN A 301 -2.47 -19.47 -10.07
C ASN A 301 -3.74 -20.30 -10.29
N ASP A 302 -4.77 -20.09 -9.46
CA ASP A 302 -6.07 -20.70 -9.64
C ASP A 302 -6.75 -20.23 -10.93
N LEU A 303 -6.57 -18.96 -11.30
CA LEU A 303 -7.08 -18.44 -12.57
C LEU A 303 -6.39 -19.11 -13.75
N ALA A 304 -5.06 -19.27 -13.70
CA ALA A 304 -4.30 -19.98 -14.72
C ALA A 304 -4.79 -21.43 -14.88
N ARG A 305 -5.07 -22.12 -13.77
CA ARG A 305 -5.66 -23.48 -13.78
C ARG A 305 -7.05 -23.49 -14.40
N ALA A 306 -7.93 -22.55 -14.02
CA ALA A 306 -9.29 -22.44 -14.55
C ALA A 306 -9.29 -22.16 -16.07
N LEU A 307 -8.37 -21.33 -16.54
CA LEU A 307 -8.20 -20.98 -17.96
C LEU A 307 -7.44 -22.04 -18.76
N HIS A 308 -6.86 -23.05 -18.10
CA HIS A 308 -5.90 -23.98 -18.69
C HIS A 308 -4.71 -23.28 -19.38
N ASP A 309 -4.23 -22.17 -18.81
CA ASP A 309 -3.14 -21.36 -19.36
C ASP A 309 -1.79 -21.70 -18.69
N GLN A 310 -1.05 -22.61 -19.32
CA GLN A 310 0.25 -23.04 -18.81
C GLN A 310 1.28 -21.90 -18.72
N LYS A 311 1.24 -20.94 -19.66
CA LYS A 311 2.21 -19.84 -19.67
C LYS A 311 1.99 -18.90 -18.49
N MET A 312 0.73 -18.61 -18.17
CA MET A 312 0.37 -17.85 -16.98
C MET A 312 0.80 -18.59 -15.71
N HIS A 313 0.50 -19.88 -15.62
CA HIS A 313 0.87 -20.72 -14.47
C HIS A 313 2.39 -20.68 -14.23
N ASP A 314 3.20 -20.90 -15.28
CA ASP A 314 4.66 -20.90 -15.16
C ASP A 314 5.22 -19.53 -14.74
N ALA A 315 4.65 -18.44 -15.26
CA ALA A 315 5.05 -17.08 -14.91
C ALA A 315 4.76 -16.77 -13.43
N VAL A 316 3.52 -17.01 -12.97
CA VAL A 316 3.10 -16.80 -11.59
C VAL A 316 3.92 -17.69 -10.64
N TYR A 317 4.08 -18.96 -10.97
CA TYR A 317 4.86 -19.91 -10.16
C TYR A 317 6.33 -19.50 -10.04
N THR A 318 6.94 -18.99 -11.11
CA THR A 318 8.31 -18.46 -11.09
C THR A 318 8.43 -17.27 -10.14
N LEU A 319 7.49 -16.33 -10.19
CA LEU A 319 7.47 -15.17 -9.30
C LEU A 319 7.25 -15.58 -7.84
N THR A 320 6.34 -16.52 -7.57
CA THR A 320 6.15 -17.10 -6.24
C THR A 320 7.45 -17.67 -5.69
N LYS A 321 8.20 -18.44 -6.48
CA LYS A 321 9.50 -18.97 -6.06
C LYS A 321 10.50 -17.88 -5.71
N GLN A 322 10.57 -16.82 -6.50
CA GLN A 322 11.48 -15.70 -6.24
C GLN A 322 11.15 -15.00 -4.92
N ILE A 323 9.86 -14.78 -4.65
CA ILE A 323 9.39 -14.14 -3.41
C ILE A 323 9.69 -15.02 -2.19
N TYR A 324 9.39 -16.32 -2.27
CA TYR A 324 9.71 -17.26 -1.19
C TYR A 324 11.22 -17.38 -0.95
N ALA A 325 12.02 -17.42 -2.02
CA ALA A 325 13.47 -17.43 -1.91
C ALA A 325 14.02 -16.15 -1.27
N ALA A 326 13.48 -14.97 -1.65
CA ALA A 326 13.85 -13.69 -1.05
C ALA A 326 13.51 -13.63 0.44
N ALA A 327 12.45 -14.30 0.87
CA ALA A 327 12.08 -14.44 2.28
C ALA A 327 12.89 -15.51 3.04
N GLY A 328 13.91 -16.10 2.43
CA GLY A 328 14.78 -17.10 3.07
C GLY A 328 14.24 -18.52 3.03
N PHE A 329 13.14 -18.78 2.32
CA PHE A 329 12.68 -20.13 2.01
C PHE A 329 13.34 -20.60 0.72
N SER A 330 14.64 -20.94 0.79
CA SER A 330 15.30 -21.63 -0.31
C SER A 330 14.69 -23.02 -0.45
N GLY A 331 13.88 -23.21 -1.49
CA GLY A 331 13.00 -24.36 -1.67
C GLY A 331 13.63 -25.71 -1.33
N HIS A 332 13.05 -26.35 -0.31
CA HIS A 332 12.90 -27.80 -0.22
C HIS A 332 11.41 -28.10 -0.01
N SER A 333 10.65 -27.99 -1.09
CA SER A 333 9.45 -28.78 -1.29
C SER A 333 9.41 -29.10 -2.77
N GLY A 334 10.18 -30.12 -3.14
CA GLY A 334 9.75 -30.98 -4.23
C GLY A 334 8.44 -31.65 -3.80
N ASP A 335 7.61 -31.88 -4.82
CA ASP A 335 6.29 -32.51 -4.81
C ASP A 335 5.10 -31.58 -4.50
#